data_AF-A0A919EFC4-F1
#
_entry.id   AF-A0A919EFC4-F1
#
_cell.length_a   1.000
_cell.length_b   1.000
_cell.length_c   1.000
_cell.angle_alpha   90.00
_cell.angle_beta   90.00
_cell.angle_gamma   90.00
#
_symmetry.space_group_name_H-M   'P 1'
#
loop_
_entity.id
_entity.type
_entity.pdbx_description
1 polymer ?
#
loop_
_entity_poly.entity_id
_entity_poly.type
_entity_poly.pdbx_seq_one_letter_code
_entity_poly.pdbx_strand_id
1 'polypeptide(L)'
;MDSATAAIPAPGRSTAEAASPAAPGRLARLRAPRLDPYWLAAALFAVYTTLSLSRHLRMLTMSWDLGIFEQAIRGYAHLQAPVADLKGPGTNILGDHFSPVTALIAPFYRVFPSPVTLLVVQAALFAVSAVPVARLAAHLLGRGRGLALGVAYGLSWGVQRAVDFDFHEIAFAMPLLAFALEAVVRGRWRAAACWAAPLVLVKEDLGITAAAVGVLILLRARRTERRVPGSAVALICFGAAGTALALGVIIPGFNSGGSYDYWNKLSGGEGPAPVIPADTALRTLLWTLLPTTGLLALRSPVLLVALPTLGWRFASHDDHYWGTDWHYSAVLMPVVFVALADALDRARHSTTPWLRRYAHQLPAAVAAAALALSASLPAYSLTLPETYRVPDSVKATERLLDRIPDNATVEADVTPISRLAGRCRVFWIGDTRGIAPGYVALRLTDGRTPQQLAADAQHRHPGTHYAVLGTAGGYTVLERTGTP
;
A
#
# COMPACT_ATOMS: atom_id res chain seq x y z
N MET A 1 -22.82 89.95 -44.26
CA MET A 1 -23.59 89.20 -43.25
C MET A 1 -23.89 87.83 -43.84
N ASP A 2 -23.91 86.84 -42.96
CA ASP A 2 -24.28 85.44 -43.16
C ASP A 2 -23.15 84.42 -43.33
N SER A 3 -23.04 83.64 -42.25
CA SER A 3 -21.99 82.73 -41.84
C SER A 3 -21.98 81.43 -42.63
N ALA A 4 -20.80 81.03 -43.09
CA ALA A 4 -20.54 79.69 -43.61
C ALA A 4 -20.52 78.67 -42.44
N THR A 5 -21.48 77.75 -42.44
CA THR A 5 -21.55 76.64 -41.48
C THR A 5 -20.97 75.39 -42.14
N ALA A 6 -19.74 75.02 -41.77
CA ALA A 6 -19.11 73.78 -42.20
C ALA A 6 -19.63 72.61 -41.36
N ALA A 7 -20.26 71.62 -42.00
CA ALA A 7 -20.74 70.40 -41.36
C ALA A 7 -19.55 69.49 -40.98
N ILE A 8 -19.37 69.25 -39.69
CA ILE A 8 -18.41 68.29 -39.14
C ILE A 8 -19.04 66.88 -39.20
N PRO A 9 -18.39 65.87 -39.80
CA PRO A 9 -18.89 64.50 -39.77
C PRO A 9 -18.74 63.90 -38.37
N ALA A 10 -19.81 63.30 -37.85
CA ALA A 10 -19.79 62.57 -36.58
C ALA A 10 -18.82 61.36 -36.65
N PRO A 11 -18.01 61.11 -35.61
CA PRO A 11 -17.17 59.91 -35.56
C PRO A 11 -18.04 58.67 -35.43
N GLY A 12 -17.90 57.75 -36.38
CA GLY A 12 -18.58 56.47 -36.40
C GLY A 12 -18.35 55.68 -35.12
N ARG A 13 -19.44 55.21 -34.50
CA ARG A 13 -19.40 54.21 -33.43
C ARG A 13 -18.88 52.90 -34.03
N SER A 14 -17.59 52.65 -33.89
CA SER A 14 -17.03 51.30 -33.96
C SER A 14 -17.56 50.52 -32.75
N THR A 15 -18.64 49.77 -32.92
CA THR A 15 -19.01 48.69 -32.02
C THR A 15 -17.95 47.60 -32.15
N ALA A 16 -16.84 47.76 -31.42
CA ALA A 16 -15.98 46.64 -31.10
C ALA A 16 -16.78 45.73 -30.18
N GLU A 17 -17.50 44.79 -30.81
CA GLU A 17 -18.13 43.67 -30.15
C GLU A 17 -17.02 42.94 -29.38
N ALA A 18 -17.00 43.13 -28.06
CA ALA A 18 -16.07 42.46 -27.18
C ALA A 18 -16.36 40.97 -27.26
N ALA A 19 -15.61 40.28 -28.12
CA ALA A 19 -15.68 38.83 -28.26
C ALA A 19 -15.51 38.21 -26.87
N SER A 20 -16.59 37.64 -26.33
CA SER A 20 -16.53 36.88 -25.09
C SER A 20 -15.47 35.79 -25.26
N PRO A 21 -14.52 35.63 -24.32
CA PRO A 21 -13.46 34.65 -24.48
C PRO A 21 -14.09 33.27 -24.65
N ALA A 22 -13.87 32.67 -25.82
CA ALA A 22 -14.41 31.37 -26.16
C ALA A 22 -14.02 30.38 -25.06
N ALA A 23 -15.01 29.70 -24.49
CA ALA A 23 -14.77 28.77 -23.41
C ALA A 23 -13.76 27.70 -23.87
N PRO A 24 -12.68 27.43 -23.12
CA PRO A 24 -11.63 26.54 -23.58
C PRO A 24 -12.21 25.17 -23.91
N GLY A 25 -11.82 24.64 -25.08
CA GLY A 25 -12.26 23.33 -25.57
C GLY A 25 -11.98 22.22 -24.55
N ARG A 26 -12.74 21.13 -24.62
CA ARG A 26 -12.69 20.02 -23.64
C ARG A 26 -11.25 19.50 -23.41
N LEU A 27 -10.43 19.42 -24.45
CA LEU A 27 -9.02 19.04 -24.38
C LEU A 27 -8.12 20.09 -23.68
N ALA A 28 -8.40 21.38 -23.85
CA ALA A 28 -7.66 22.45 -23.18
C ALA A 28 -7.97 22.49 -21.68
N ARG A 29 -9.21 22.17 -21.27
CA ARG A 29 -9.58 22.02 -19.85
C ARG A 29 -8.86 20.86 -19.17
N LEU A 30 -8.65 19.76 -19.89
CA LEU A 30 -7.89 18.60 -19.43
C LEU A 30 -6.39 18.89 -19.27
N ARG A 31 -5.86 19.90 -19.97
CA ARG A 31 -4.45 20.35 -19.86
C ARG A 31 -4.23 21.41 -18.77
N ALA A 32 -5.24 21.72 -17.97
CA ALA A 32 -5.13 22.75 -16.95
C ALA A 32 -4.10 22.37 -15.87
N PRO A 33 -3.18 23.29 -15.48
CA PRO A 33 -2.13 23.03 -14.49
C PRO A 33 -2.58 22.42 -13.16
N ARG A 34 -3.83 22.71 -12.77
CA ARG A 34 -4.45 22.19 -11.54
C ARG A 34 -4.73 20.68 -11.57
N LEU A 35 -4.67 20.06 -12.75
CA LEU A 35 -4.97 18.64 -12.94
C LEU A 35 -3.74 17.74 -12.85
N ASP A 36 -2.52 18.31 -12.77
CA ASP A 36 -1.27 17.53 -12.73
C ASP A 36 -1.24 16.42 -11.68
N PRO A 37 -1.66 16.65 -10.41
CA PRO A 37 -1.64 15.58 -9.41
C PRO A 37 -2.53 14.39 -9.78
N TYR A 38 -3.64 14.65 -10.50
CA TYR A 38 -4.59 13.62 -10.91
C TYR A 38 -4.11 12.87 -12.15
N TRP A 39 -3.46 13.56 -13.09
CA TRP A 39 -2.80 12.90 -14.22
C TRP A 39 -1.63 12.04 -13.77
N LEU A 40 -0.84 12.53 -12.81
CA LEU A 40 0.20 11.74 -12.17
C LEU A 40 -0.40 10.49 -11.51
N ALA A 41 -1.47 10.64 -10.71
CA ALA A 41 -2.14 9.50 -10.10
C ALA A 41 -2.66 8.51 -11.15
N ALA A 42 -3.27 8.97 -12.25
CA ALA A 42 -3.72 8.09 -13.33
C ALA A 42 -2.55 7.34 -14.00
N ALA A 43 -1.41 8.00 -14.22
CA ALA A 43 -0.22 7.36 -14.76
C ALA A 43 0.37 6.33 -13.78
N LEU A 44 0.47 6.67 -12.50
CA LEU A 44 0.94 5.75 -11.45
C LEU A 44 0.00 4.54 -11.29
N PHE A 45 -1.31 4.75 -11.37
CA PHE A 45 -2.30 3.68 -11.34
C PHE A 45 -2.08 2.69 -12.49
N ALA A 46 -1.85 3.19 -13.71
CA ALA A 46 -1.52 2.35 -14.86
C ALA A 46 -0.22 1.57 -14.62
N VAL A 47 0.85 2.25 -14.17
CA VAL A 47 2.15 1.63 -13.87
C VAL A 47 2.03 0.52 -12.83
N TYR A 48 1.40 0.78 -11.69
CA TYR A 48 1.26 -0.19 -10.61
C TYR A 48 0.36 -1.35 -11.00
N THR A 49 -0.76 -1.08 -11.68
CA THR A 49 -1.67 -2.12 -12.18
C THR A 49 -0.94 -3.02 -13.18
N THR A 50 -0.24 -2.45 -14.15
CA THR A 50 0.51 -3.23 -15.13
C THR A 50 1.61 -4.08 -14.47
N LEU A 51 2.30 -3.54 -13.47
CA LEU A 51 3.32 -4.28 -12.72
C LEU A 51 2.70 -5.46 -11.95
N SER A 52 1.68 -5.22 -11.14
CA SER A 52 1.03 -6.27 -10.34
C SER A 52 0.36 -7.33 -11.20
N LEU A 53 -0.35 -6.94 -12.27
CA LEU A 53 -1.00 -7.89 -13.19
C LEU A 53 0.02 -8.71 -13.97
N SER A 54 1.09 -8.09 -14.51
CA SER A 54 2.13 -8.82 -15.22
C SER A 54 2.80 -9.87 -14.33
N ARG A 55 3.08 -9.52 -13.06
CA ARG A 55 3.61 -10.46 -12.07
C ARG A 55 2.61 -11.58 -11.77
N HIS A 56 1.34 -11.24 -11.55
CA HIS A 56 0.28 -12.21 -11.30
C HIS A 56 0.13 -13.19 -12.46
N LEU A 57 0.02 -12.72 -13.70
CA LEU A 57 -0.11 -13.56 -14.91
C LEU A 57 1.09 -14.50 -15.13
N ARG A 58 2.26 -14.16 -14.59
CA ARG A 58 3.48 -14.96 -14.68
C ARG A 58 3.71 -15.86 -13.45
N MET A 59 2.74 -15.94 -12.53
CA MET A 59 2.83 -16.65 -11.24
C MET A 59 4.06 -16.23 -10.39
N LEU A 60 4.38 -14.93 -10.42
CA LEU A 60 5.46 -14.33 -9.64
C LEU A 60 4.98 -13.70 -8.32
N THR A 61 3.68 -13.80 -8.01
CA THR A 61 3.09 -13.32 -6.77
C THR A 61 3.52 -14.20 -5.60
N MET A 62 3.87 -13.57 -4.48
CA MET A 62 4.25 -14.26 -3.25
C MET A 62 3.05 -14.94 -2.57
N SER A 63 1.82 -14.72 -3.08
CA SER A 63 0.59 -15.55 -3.02
C SER A 63 0.03 -15.97 -1.64
N TRP A 64 0.85 -16.07 -0.60
CA TRP A 64 0.46 -16.42 0.77
C TRP A 64 -0.45 -15.34 1.37
N ASP A 65 0.06 -14.12 1.56
CA ASP A 65 -0.72 -13.00 2.12
C ASP A 65 -1.89 -12.63 1.19
N LEU A 66 -1.66 -12.63 -0.12
CA LEU A 66 -2.70 -12.38 -1.12
C LEU A 66 -3.87 -13.37 -0.97
N GLY A 67 -3.58 -14.65 -0.77
CA GLY A 67 -4.61 -15.68 -0.53
C GLY A 67 -5.33 -15.51 0.81
N ILE A 68 -4.62 -15.15 1.88
CA ILE A 68 -5.21 -14.88 3.20
C ILE A 68 -6.21 -13.72 3.10
N PHE A 69 -5.81 -12.61 2.49
CA PHE A 69 -6.70 -11.46 2.28
C PHE A 69 -7.86 -11.79 1.35
N GLU A 70 -7.62 -12.58 0.30
CA GLU A 70 -8.68 -13.03 -0.61
C GLU A 70 -9.74 -13.85 0.13
N GLN A 71 -9.36 -14.81 0.98
CA GLN A 71 -10.29 -15.60 1.78
C GLN A 71 -11.12 -14.73 2.73
N ALA A 72 -10.46 -13.81 3.44
CA ALA A 72 -11.13 -12.87 4.35
C ALA A 72 -12.14 -11.97 3.60
N ILE A 73 -11.72 -11.37 2.48
CA ILE A 73 -12.55 -10.47 1.67
C ILE A 73 -13.70 -11.23 0.99
N ARG A 74 -13.48 -12.48 0.56
CA ARG A 74 -14.54 -13.35 0.05
C ARG A 74 -15.62 -13.59 1.12
N GLY A 75 -15.22 -13.79 2.38
CA GLY A 75 -16.14 -13.86 3.51
C GLY A 75 -16.98 -12.59 3.64
N TYR A 76 -16.34 -11.41 3.68
CA TYR A 76 -17.06 -10.13 3.73
C TYR A 76 -18.01 -9.92 2.53
N ALA A 77 -17.59 -10.30 1.31
CA ALA A 77 -18.40 -10.20 0.09
C ALA A 77 -19.71 -11.00 0.15
N HIS A 78 -19.74 -12.05 0.97
CA HIS A 78 -20.91 -12.90 1.21
C HIS A 78 -21.57 -12.66 2.57
N LEU A 79 -21.20 -11.58 3.27
CA LEU A 79 -21.71 -11.24 4.61
C LEU A 79 -21.44 -12.34 5.65
N GLN A 80 -20.30 -13.01 5.51
CA GLN A 80 -19.82 -14.06 6.39
C GLN A 80 -18.64 -13.56 7.23
N ALA A 81 -18.30 -14.30 8.28
CA ALA A 81 -17.08 -14.05 9.04
C ALA A 81 -15.84 -14.13 8.13
N PRO A 82 -14.81 -13.29 8.35
CA PRO A 82 -13.61 -13.27 7.52
C PRO A 82 -12.66 -14.40 7.91
N VAL A 83 -13.04 -15.63 7.54
CA VAL A 83 -12.25 -16.83 7.79
C VAL A 83 -11.12 -16.94 6.77
N ALA A 84 -9.91 -17.22 7.26
CA ALA A 84 -8.73 -17.51 6.45
C ALA A 84 -8.22 -18.92 6.79
N ASP A 85 -8.71 -19.93 6.07
CA ASP A 85 -8.30 -21.33 6.22
C ASP A 85 -6.79 -21.55 5.97
N LEU A 86 -6.12 -20.64 5.26
CA LEU A 86 -4.67 -20.62 5.08
C LEU A 86 -3.91 -20.40 6.41
N LYS A 87 -4.51 -19.71 7.39
CA LYS A 87 -3.97 -19.54 8.75
C LYS A 87 -4.38 -20.70 9.68
N GLY A 88 -4.75 -21.83 9.11
CA GLY A 88 -5.37 -22.96 9.79
C GLY A 88 -6.89 -22.94 9.65
N PRO A 89 -7.52 -24.11 9.44
CA PRO A 89 -8.95 -24.20 9.20
C PRO A 89 -9.82 -23.48 10.23
N GLY A 90 -10.75 -22.65 9.75
CA GLY A 90 -11.70 -21.92 10.57
C GLY A 90 -11.13 -20.69 11.32
N THR A 91 -9.85 -20.35 11.12
CA THR A 91 -9.25 -19.18 11.77
C THR A 91 -9.90 -17.88 11.29
N ASN A 92 -10.37 -17.04 12.23
CA ASN A 92 -10.89 -15.71 11.93
C ASN A 92 -9.72 -14.71 11.85
N ILE A 93 -9.59 -14.00 10.73
CA ILE A 93 -8.44 -13.11 10.51
C ILE A 93 -8.38 -11.96 11.51
N LEU A 94 -9.52 -11.56 12.11
CA LEU A 94 -9.54 -10.51 13.14
C LEU A 94 -8.83 -10.93 14.43
N GLY A 95 -8.61 -12.24 14.62
CA GLY A 95 -7.78 -12.80 15.71
C GLY A 95 -6.29 -12.82 15.39
N ASP A 96 -5.89 -12.41 14.19
CA ASP A 96 -4.50 -12.31 13.75
C ASP A 96 -4.11 -10.83 13.54
N HIS A 97 -4.87 -10.13 12.69
CA HIS A 97 -4.72 -8.69 12.43
C HIS A 97 -6.07 -7.97 12.46
N PHE A 98 -6.14 -6.86 13.16
CA PHE A 98 -7.34 -6.02 13.19
C PHE A 98 -7.34 -5.06 11.98
N SER A 99 -7.83 -5.58 10.85
CA SER A 99 -7.88 -4.86 9.57
C SER A 99 -9.26 -4.82 8.90
N PRO A 100 -10.35 -4.44 9.63
CA PRO A 100 -11.71 -4.46 9.08
C PRO A 100 -11.93 -3.51 7.89
N VAL A 101 -11.03 -2.54 7.64
CA VAL A 101 -11.09 -1.69 6.44
C VAL A 101 -11.12 -2.50 5.14
N THR A 102 -10.54 -3.70 5.13
CA THR A 102 -10.51 -4.59 3.95
C THR A 102 -11.90 -4.99 3.48
N ALA A 103 -12.92 -4.93 4.35
CA ALA A 103 -14.32 -5.11 3.98
C ALA A 103 -14.80 -4.11 2.90
N LEU A 104 -14.15 -2.95 2.74
CA LEU A 104 -14.46 -2.00 1.66
C LEU A 104 -14.18 -2.56 0.25
N ILE A 105 -13.37 -3.62 0.14
CA ILE A 105 -13.09 -4.32 -1.13
C ILE A 105 -14.21 -5.28 -1.51
N ALA A 106 -14.97 -5.78 -0.52
CA ALA A 106 -16.02 -6.78 -0.68
C ALA A 106 -17.00 -6.51 -1.84
N PRO A 107 -17.57 -5.30 -2.04
CA PRO A 107 -18.49 -5.06 -3.16
C PRO A 107 -17.81 -5.20 -4.53
N PHE A 108 -16.54 -4.80 -4.66
CA PHE A 108 -15.78 -4.97 -5.90
C PHE A 108 -15.45 -6.44 -6.14
N TYR A 109 -15.04 -7.14 -5.09
CA TYR A 109 -14.77 -8.58 -5.15
C TYR A 109 -16.02 -9.39 -5.51
N ARG A 110 -17.21 -8.96 -5.07
CA ARG A 110 -18.47 -9.62 -5.44
C ARG A 110 -18.77 -9.54 -6.94
N VAL A 111 -18.34 -8.46 -7.59
CA VAL A 111 -18.49 -8.30 -9.05
C VAL A 111 -17.35 -9.01 -9.80
N PHE A 112 -16.14 -8.98 -9.24
CA PHE A 112 -14.93 -9.56 -9.81
C PHE A 112 -14.22 -10.45 -8.76
N PRO A 113 -14.66 -11.70 -8.55
CA PRO A 113 -14.15 -12.57 -7.49
C PRO A 113 -12.80 -13.17 -7.87
N SER A 114 -11.75 -12.37 -7.73
CA SER A 114 -10.38 -12.69 -8.14
C SER A 114 -9.37 -11.94 -7.26
N PRO A 115 -8.18 -12.52 -7.00
CA PRO A 115 -7.13 -11.79 -6.29
C PRO A 115 -6.64 -10.57 -7.07
N VAL A 116 -6.85 -10.55 -8.40
CA VAL A 116 -6.57 -9.37 -9.24
C VAL A 116 -7.34 -8.14 -8.76
N THR A 117 -8.56 -8.30 -8.24
CA THR A 117 -9.35 -7.19 -7.69
C THR A 117 -8.64 -6.51 -6.53
N LEU A 118 -8.03 -7.29 -5.63
CA LEU A 118 -7.27 -6.76 -4.50
C LEU A 118 -6.04 -6.00 -4.99
N LEU A 119 -5.30 -6.56 -5.96
CA LEU A 119 -4.12 -5.92 -6.56
C LEU A 119 -4.46 -4.58 -7.23
N VAL A 120 -5.57 -4.53 -7.99
CA VAL A 120 -6.05 -3.30 -8.64
C VAL A 120 -6.48 -2.25 -7.62
N VAL A 121 -7.18 -2.65 -6.55
CA VAL A 121 -7.57 -1.73 -5.47
C VAL A 121 -6.34 -1.14 -4.77
N GLN A 122 -5.33 -1.96 -4.45
CA GLN A 122 -4.08 -1.44 -3.87
C GLN A 122 -3.37 -0.47 -4.81
N ALA A 123 -3.27 -0.80 -6.10
CA ALA A 123 -2.70 0.10 -7.11
C ALA A 123 -3.44 1.44 -7.15
N ALA A 124 -4.77 1.44 -7.06
CA ALA A 124 -5.58 2.65 -7.01
C ALA A 124 -5.32 3.48 -5.74
N LEU A 125 -5.26 2.85 -4.57
CA LEU A 125 -5.02 3.53 -3.29
C LEU A 125 -3.64 4.20 -3.25
N PHE A 126 -2.59 3.52 -3.71
CA PHE A 126 -1.24 4.07 -3.82
C PHE A 126 -1.14 5.18 -4.87
N ALA A 127 -1.87 5.08 -5.98
CA ALA A 127 -1.93 6.14 -6.96
C ALA A 127 -2.64 7.39 -6.41
N VAL A 128 -3.77 7.21 -5.73
CA VAL A 128 -4.54 8.30 -5.11
C VAL A 128 -3.74 9.02 -4.03
N SER A 129 -2.90 8.31 -3.27
CA SER A 129 -2.07 8.94 -2.23
C SER A 129 -1.02 9.91 -2.80
N ALA A 130 -0.64 9.79 -4.07
CA ALA A 130 0.25 10.75 -4.73
C ALA A 130 -0.42 12.13 -4.94
N VAL A 131 -1.75 12.18 -5.04
CA VAL A 131 -2.53 13.41 -5.27
C VAL A 131 -2.25 14.46 -4.18
N PRO A 132 -2.51 14.21 -2.88
CA PRO A 132 -2.26 15.19 -1.83
C PRO A 132 -0.78 15.56 -1.70
N VAL A 133 0.16 14.62 -1.94
CA VAL A 133 1.61 14.91 -1.89
C VAL A 133 2.01 15.89 -2.98
N ALA A 134 1.69 15.59 -4.25
CA ALA A 134 2.01 16.45 -5.38
C ALA A 134 1.27 17.79 -5.31
N ARG A 135 0.00 17.78 -4.87
CA ARG A 135 -0.83 18.98 -4.72
C ARG A 135 -0.31 19.90 -3.61
N LEU A 136 0.10 19.35 -2.46
CA LEU A 136 0.71 20.12 -1.39
C LEU A 136 2.04 20.70 -1.85
N ALA A 137 2.90 19.88 -2.43
CA ALA A 137 4.20 20.31 -2.91
C ALA A 137 4.09 21.38 -4.00
N ALA A 138 3.13 21.28 -4.92
CA ALA A 138 2.87 22.30 -5.93
C ALA A 138 2.37 23.61 -5.32
N HIS A 139 1.50 23.52 -4.32
CA HIS A 139 0.99 24.69 -3.59
C HIS A 139 2.11 25.43 -2.86
N LEU A 140 3.03 24.70 -2.22
CA LEU A 140 4.16 25.29 -1.51
C LEU A 140 5.24 25.77 -2.50
N LEU A 141 5.74 24.89 -3.37
CA LEU A 141 7.00 25.08 -4.10
C LEU A 141 6.85 25.51 -5.57
N GLY A 142 5.61 25.58 -6.06
CA GLY A 142 5.26 25.80 -7.46
C GLY A 142 5.12 24.50 -8.27
N ARG A 143 4.43 24.60 -9.41
CA ARG A 143 4.00 23.47 -10.26
C ARG A 143 5.10 22.44 -10.53
N GLY A 144 6.24 22.86 -11.09
CA GLY A 144 7.31 21.94 -11.51
C GLY A 144 7.95 21.17 -10.35
N ARG A 145 8.21 21.82 -9.22
CA ARG A 145 8.74 21.17 -8.01
C ARG A 145 7.70 20.26 -7.36
N GLY A 146 6.43 20.65 -7.42
CA GLY A 146 5.31 19.82 -6.97
C GLY A 146 5.20 18.52 -7.74
N LEU A 147 5.27 18.61 -9.08
CA LEU A 147 5.27 17.43 -9.94
C LEU A 147 6.51 16.56 -9.70
N ALA A 148 7.70 17.16 -9.56
CA ALA A 148 8.93 16.42 -9.27
C ALA A 148 8.81 15.61 -7.96
N LEU A 149 8.29 16.21 -6.88
CA LEU A 149 8.08 15.49 -5.63
C LEU A 149 6.97 14.43 -5.73
N GLY A 150 5.93 14.68 -6.53
CA GLY A 150 4.89 13.68 -6.80
C GLY A 150 5.45 12.45 -7.53
N VAL A 151 6.24 12.67 -8.59
CA VAL A 151 6.93 11.59 -9.33
C VAL A 151 7.89 10.84 -8.41
N ALA A 152 8.69 11.57 -7.63
CA ALA A 152 9.59 10.95 -6.66
C ALA A 152 8.88 10.10 -5.61
N TYR A 153 7.72 10.55 -5.12
CA TYR A 153 6.89 9.81 -4.19
C TYR A 153 6.37 8.51 -4.84
N GLY A 154 5.80 8.60 -6.04
CA GLY A 154 5.27 7.44 -6.75
C GLY A 154 6.34 6.43 -7.17
N LEU A 155 7.54 6.89 -7.48
CA LEU A 155 8.68 6.04 -7.81
C LEU A 155 9.55 5.70 -6.58
N SER A 156 9.14 6.08 -5.37
CA SER A 156 9.93 5.78 -4.18
C SER A 156 10.03 4.28 -3.95
N TRP A 157 11.17 3.84 -3.42
CA TRP A 157 11.44 2.42 -3.19
C TRP A 157 10.39 1.77 -2.28
N GLY A 158 9.92 2.48 -1.24
CA GLY A 158 8.91 1.96 -0.31
C GLY A 158 7.57 1.69 -1.00
N VAL A 159 7.17 2.53 -1.97
CA VAL A 159 5.96 2.29 -2.76
C VAL A 159 6.18 1.13 -3.73
N GLN A 160 7.30 1.11 -4.46
CA GLN A 160 7.57 0.04 -5.44
C GLN A 160 7.67 -1.35 -4.78
N ARG A 161 8.34 -1.47 -3.63
CA ARG A 161 8.44 -2.75 -2.89
C ARG A 161 7.10 -3.23 -2.37
N ALA A 162 6.22 -2.32 -1.93
CA ALA A 162 4.88 -2.71 -1.51
C ALA A 162 3.99 -3.13 -2.69
N VAL A 163 4.14 -2.54 -3.88
CA VAL A 163 3.44 -3.00 -5.10
C VAL A 163 3.90 -4.40 -5.52
N ASP A 164 5.19 -4.69 -5.33
CA ASP A 164 5.82 -5.97 -5.70
C ASP A 164 5.43 -7.13 -4.76
N PHE A 165 5.17 -6.82 -3.50
CA PHE A 165 4.88 -7.80 -2.45
C PHE A 165 3.39 -8.20 -2.34
N ASP A 166 2.56 -7.80 -3.30
CA ASP A 166 1.12 -8.08 -3.35
C ASP A 166 0.28 -7.30 -2.32
N PHE A 167 -1.01 -7.61 -2.23
CA PHE A 167 -2.00 -6.84 -1.49
C PHE A 167 -1.78 -6.88 0.03
N HIS A 168 -1.79 -5.71 0.67
CA HIS A 168 -1.80 -5.54 2.11
C HIS A 168 -2.77 -4.43 2.52
N GLU A 169 -3.41 -4.58 3.68
CA GLU A 169 -4.34 -3.63 4.30
C GLU A 169 -3.76 -2.22 4.45
N ILE A 170 -2.42 -2.11 4.63
CA ILE A 170 -1.71 -0.84 4.73
C ILE A 170 -1.86 0.03 3.47
N ALA A 171 -2.33 -0.53 2.35
CA ALA A 171 -2.74 0.23 1.17
C ALA A 171 -3.74 1.33 1.48
N PHE A 172 -4.68 1.08 2.39
CA PHE A 172 -5.65 2.09 2.82
C PHE A 172 -5.01 3.23 3.63
N ALA A 173 -3.94 2.95 4.38
CA ALA A 173 -3.25 3.97 5.17
C ALA A 173 -2.57 5.03 4.29
N MET A 174 -2.12 4.66 3.09
CA MET A 174 -1.38 5.54 2.19
C MET A 174 -2.13 6.84 1.84
N PRO A 175 -3.34 6.80 1.26
CA PRO A 175 -4.08 8.02 0.96
C PRO A 175 -4.57 8.72 2.24
N LEU A 176 -4.98 7.97 3.27
CA LEU A 176 -5.43 8.53 4.54
C LEU A 176 -4.35 9.41 5.20
N LEU A 177 -3.13 8.89 5.32
CA LEU A 177 -1.97 9.64 5.83
C LEU A 177 -1.65 10.83 4.93
N ALA A 178 -1.61 10.64 3.61
CA ALA A 178 -1.23 11.70 2.71
C ALA A 178 -2.22 12.89 2.74
N PHE A 179 -3.54 12.63 2.76
CA PHE A 179 -4.55 13.67 2.91
C PHE A 179 -4.56 14.29 4.32
N ALA A 180 -4.38 13.48 5.37
CA ALA A 180 -4.31 13.98 6.73
C ALA A 180 -3.12 14.95 6.89
N LEU A 181 -1.94 14.57 6.43
CA LEU A 181 -0.73 15.39 6.56
C LEU A 181 -0.77 16.63 5.66
N GLU A 182 -1.35 16.57 4.46
CA GLU A 182 -1.63 17.78 3.68
C GLU A 182 -2.55 18.73 4.46
N ALA A 183 -3.60 18.22 5.10
CA ALA A 183 -4.50 19.03 5.90
C ALA A 183 -3.78 19.63 7.13
N VAL A 184 -2.89 18.89 7.80
CA VAL A 184 -2.05 19.40 8.90
C VAL A 184 -1.16 20.54 8.41
N VAL A 185 -0.45 20.37 7.30
CA VAL A 185 0.45 21.41 6.79
C VAL A 185 -0.31 22.68 6.40
N ARG A 186 -1.55 22.53 5.90
CA ARG A 186 -2.44 23.66 5.55
C ARG A 186 -3.24 24.24 6.72
N GLY A 187 -3.02 23.79 7.96
CA GLY A 187 -3.76 24.30 9.13
C GLY A 187 -5.22 23.85 9.22
N ARG A 188 -5.63 22.80 8.49
CA ARG A 188 -7.02 22.31 8.47
C ARG A 188 -7.21 21.16 9.47
N TRP A 189 -7.19 21.48 10.76
CA TRP A 189 -7.13 20.49 11.86
C TRP A 189 -8.27 19.48 11.88
N ARG A 190 -9.51 19.91 11.63
CA ARG A 190 -10.67 19.01 11.58
C ARG A 190 -10.55 18.03 10.42
N ALA A 191 -10.21 18.52 9.23
CA ALA A 191 -10.01 17.66 8.07
C ALA A 191 -8.86 16.68 8.29
N ALA A 192 -7.75 17.13 8.90
CA ALA A 192 -6.65 16.25 9.26
C ALA A 192 -7.10 15.12 10.20
N ALA A 193 -7.88 15.44 11.22
CA ALA A 193 -8.42 14.44 12.14
C ALA A 193 -9.40 13.47 11.46
N CYS A 194 -10.29 13.96 10.60
CA CYS A 194 -11.21 13.11 9.84
C CYS A 194 -10.49 12.14 8.89
N TRP A 195 -9.39 12.57 8.26
CA TRP A 195 -8.58 11.69 7.40
C TRP A 195 -7.72 10.70 8.19
N ALA A 196 -7.28 11.07 9.39
CA ALA A 196 -6.45 10.21 10.22
C ALA A 196 -7.25 9.20 11.07
N ALA A 197 -8.47 9.53 11.50
CA ALA A 197 -9.27 8.66 12.36
C ALA A 197 -9.49 7.24 11.79
N PRO A 198 -9.78 7.05 10.49
CA PRO A 198 -9.98 5.71 9.92
C PRO A 198 -8.74 4.81 9.96
N LEU A 199 -7.54 5.34 10.26
CA LEU A 199 -6.33 4.53 10.41
C LEU A 199 -6.49 3.45 11.51
N VAL A 200 -7.31 3.71 12.53
CA VAL A 200 -7.65 2.73 13.59
C VAL A 200 -8.28 1.45 13.03
N LEU A 201 -8.93 1.53 11.86
CA LEU A 201 -9.58 0.38 11.20
C LEU A 201 -8.68 -0.28 10.15
N VAL A 202 -7.52 0.31 9.85
CA VAL A 202 -6.61 -0.20 8.83
C VAL A 202 -5.76 -1.33 9.37
N LYS A 203 -5.12 -1.10 10.51
CA LYS A 203 -4.26 -2.07 11.20
C LYS A 203 -4.18 -1.67 12.67
N GLU A 204 -4.06 -2.65 13.57
CA GLU A 204 -4.07 -2.48 15.02
C GLU A 204 -3.08 -1.41 15.55
N ASP A 205 -1.89 -1.30 14.96
CA ASP A 205 -0.84 -0.36 15.35
C ASP A 205 -1.05 1.05 14.80
N LEU A 206 -1.81 1.21 13.71
CA LEU A 206 -2.01 2.49 13.05
C LEU A 206 -2.90 3.47 13.82
N GLY A 207 -3.60 3.00 14.87
CA GLY A 207 -4.24 3.88 15.85
C GLY A 207 -3.24 4.77 16.60
N ILE A 208 -2.03 4.27 16.90
CA ILE A 208 -0.96 5.08 17.48
C ILE A 208 -0.44 6.11 16.46
N THR A 209 -0.39 5.76 15.18
CA THR A 209 -0.07 6.72 14.11
C THR A 209 -1.13 7.83 14.02
N ALA A 210 -2.41 7.51 14.15
CA ALA A 210 -3.48 8.51 14.25
C ALA A 210 -3.27 9.44 15.45
N ALA A 211 -2.93 8.89 16.62
CA ALA A 211 -2.61 9.68 17.80
C ALA A 211 -1.38 10.58 17.58
N ALA A 212 -0.34 10.10 16.89
CA ALA A 212 0.82 10.90 16.53
C ALA A 212 0.47 12.07 15.60
N VAL A 213 -0.46 11.89 14.65
CA VAL A 213 -1.02 13.00 13.86
C VAL A 213 -1.73 14.01 14.77
N GLY A 214 -2.48 13.56 15.78
CA GLY A 214 -3.11 14.42 16.77
C GLY A 214 -2.10 15.25 17.57
N VAL A 215 -1.00 14.62 18.02
CA VAL A 215 0.12 15.33 18.68
C VAL A 215 0.74 16.36 17.74
N LEU A 216 0.96 16.01 16.46
CA LEU A 216 1.47 16.95 15.47
C LEU A 216 0.55 18.16 15.28
N ILE A 217 -0.77 17.95 15.26
CA ILE A 217 -1.76 19.05 15.22
C ILE A 217 -1.57 19.96 16.45
N LEU A 218 -1.46 19.40 17.66
CA LEU A 218 -1.24 20.19 18.88
C LEU A 218 0.04 21.03 18.79
N LEU A 219 1.15 20.43 18.34
CA LEU A 219 2.44 21.12 18.21
C LEU A 219 2.39 22.29 17.23
N ARG A 220 1.65 22.15 16.11
CA ARG A 220 1.50 23.23 15.13
C ARG A 220 0.49 24.29 15.59
N ALA A 221 -0.63 23.88 16.16
CA ALA A 221 -1.66 24.79 16.63
C ALA A 221 -1.14 25.68 17.76
N ARG A 222 -0.28 25.18 18.67
CA ARG A 222 0.35 26.00 19.72
C ARG A 222 1.12 27.22 19.20
N ARG A 223 1.59 27.18 17.95
CA ARG A 223 2.34 28.30 17.34
C ARG A 223 1.44 29.31 16.61
N THR A 224 0.21 28.94 16.30
CA THR A 224 -0.65 29.67 15.36
C THR A 224 -2.03 30.02 15.93
N GLU A 225 -2.50 29.26 16.91
CA GLU A 225 -3.82 29.39 17.50
C GLU A 225 -3.74 29.68 19.00
N ARG A 226 -4.72 30.44 19.51
CA ARG A 226 -4.87 30.75 20.93
C ARG A 226 -5.52 29.63 21.74
N ARG A 227 -6.21 28.70 21.09
CA ARG A 227 -6.94 27.60 21.74
C ARG A 227 -6.49 26.27 21.19
N VAL A 228 -6.53 25.24 22.03
CA VAL A 228 -6.20 23.88 21.63
C VAL A 228 -7.31 23.34 20.72
N PRO A 229 -6.98 22.78 19.52
CA PRO A 229 -7.99 22.18 18.66
C PRO A 229 -8.55 20.92 19.34
N GLY A 230 -9.85 20.94 19.68
CA GLY A 230 -10.51 19.78 20.29
C GLY A 230 -10.42 18.51 19.43
N SER A 231 -10.36 18.67 18.10
CA SER A 231 -10.16 17.56 17.16
C SER A 231 -8.81 16.85 17.34
N ALA A 232 -7.78 17.54 17.82
CA ALA A 232 -6.47 16.95 18.06
C ALA A 232 -6.49 16.05 19.30
N VAL A 233 -7.07 16.53 20.40
CA VAL A 233 -7.23 15.75 21.64
C VAL A 233 -8.14 14.53 21.39
N ALA A 234 -9.27 14.74 20.70
CA ALA A 234 -10.16 13.66 20.32
C ALA A 234 -9.45 12.57 19.50
N LEU A 235 -8.62 12.96 18.52
CA LEU A 235 -7.87 12.01 17.70
C LEU A 235 -6.82 11.23 18.50
N ILE A 236 -6.14 11.88 19.45
CA ILE A 236 -5.18 11.21 20.35
C ILE A 236 -5.89 10.14 21.18
N CYS A 237 -6.98 10.54 21.86
CA CYS A 237 -7.74 9.61 22.68
C CYS A 237 -8.35 8.48 21.86
N PHE A 238 -8.92 8.79 20.70
CA PHE A 238 -9.52 7.81 19.80
C PHE A 238 -8.48 6.81 19.25
N GLY A 239 -7.33 7.31 18.80
CA GLY A 239 -6.24 6.48 18.30
C GLY A 239 -5.69 5.52 19.37
N ALA A 240 -5.40 6.05 20.57
CA ALA A 240 -4.90 5.25 21.68
C ALA A 240 -5.93 4.22 22.18
N ALA A 241 -7.19 4.64 22.35
CA ALA A 241 -8.27 3.74 22.77
C ALA A 241 -8.56 2.66 21.71
N GLY A 242 -8.52 3.03 20.43
CA GLY A 242 -8.71 2.10 19.31
C GLY A 242 -7.65 1.01 19.27
N THR A 243 -6.36 1.38 19.39
CA THR A 243 -5.27 0.40 19.48
C THR A 243 -5.38 -0.47 20.74
N ALA A 244 -5.69 0.13 21.90
CA ALA A 244 -5.86 -0.64 23.13
C ALA A 244 -7.02 -1.64 23.05
N LEU A 245 -8.14 -1.24 22.44
CA LEU A 245 -9.29 -2.12 22.20
C LEU A 245 -8.94 -3.25 21.22
N ALA A 246 -8.27 -2.93 20.11
CA ALA A 246 -7.86 -3.91 19.12
C ALA A 246 -6.94 -4.99 19.73
N LEU A 247 -5.88 -4.56 20.42
CA LEU A 247 -4.87 -5.46 20.98
C LEU A 247 -5.32 -6.17 22.26
N GLY A 248 -6.12 -5.51 23.10
CA GLY A 248 -6.51 -6.02 24.42
C GLY A 248 -7.82 -6.80 24.44
N VAL A 249 -8.70 -6.61 23.44
CA VAL A 249 -10.04 -7.20 23.44
C VAL A 249 -10.36 -7.90 22.13
N ILE A 250 -10.24 -7.20 21.00
CA ILE A 250 -10.74 -7.73 19.72
C ILE A 250 -9.89 -8.90 19.26
N ILE A 251 -8.58 -8.71 19.10
CA ILE A 251 -7.69 -9.77 18.64
C ILE A 251 -7.70 -10.96 19.60
N PRO A 252 -7.50 -10.80 20.93
CA PRO A 252 -7.63 -11.90 21.88
C PRO A 252 -8.98 -12.61 21.83
N GLY A 253 -10.08 -11.88 21.60
CA GLY A 253 -11.43 -12.45 21.53
C GLY A 253 -11.68 -13.31 20.28
N PHE A 254 -10.92 -13.10 19.19
CA PHE A 254 -11.02 -13.91 17.96
C PHE A 254 -9.87 -14.90 17.79
N ASN A 255 -8.79 -14.77 18.56
CA ASN A 255 -7.64 -15.67 18.53
C ASN A 255 -7.93 -16.95 19.34
N SER A 256 -7.63 -18.13 18.77
CA SER A 256 -7.87 -19.42 19.44
C SER A 256 -7.05 -19.63 20.71
N GLY A 257 -5.90 -18.96 20.85
CA GLY A 257 -5.06 -18.96 22.05
C GLY A 257 -5.40 -17.85 23.05
N GLY A 258 -6.38 -16.98 22.76
CA GLY A 258 -6.78 -15.89 23.66
C GLY A 258 -5.73 -14.79 23.85
N SER A 259 -4.74 -14.70 22.96
CA SER A 259 -3.63 -13.74 23.06
C SER A 259 -3.30 -13.11 21.70
N TYR A 260 -2.54 -12.01 21.71
CA TYR A 260 -2.01 -11.42 20.49
C TYR A 260 -0.65 -12.04 20.16
N ASP A 261 -0.60 -12.90 19.14
CA ASP A 261 0.58 -13.72 18.82
C ASP A 261 1.84 -12.89 18.55
N TYR A 262 1.69 -11.66 18.05
CA TYR A 262 2.80 -10.75 17.79
C TYR A 262 3.43 -10.15 19.06
N TRP A 263 2.79 -10.27 20.23
CA TRP A 263 3.49 -9.96 21.48
C TRP A 263 4.72 -10.84 21.66
N ASN A 264 4.68 -12.09 21.20
CA ASN A 264 5.84 -12.98 21.25
C ASN A 264 7.02 -12.46 20.43
N LYS A 265 6.73 -11.71 19.35
CA LYS A 265 7.76 -11.05 18.53
C LYS A 265 8.37 -9.82 19.22
N LEU A 266 7.70 -9.23 20.21
CA LEU A 266 8.24 -8.13 21.03
C LEU A 266 8.83 -8.59 22.35
N SER A 267 8.32 -9.67 22.93
CA SER A 267 8.74 -10.15 24.24
C SER A 267 9.97 -11.05 24.15
N GLY A 268 10.22 -11.73 23.02
CA GLY A 268 11.42 -12.54 22.84
C GLY A 268 11.61 -13.61 23.93
N GLY A 269 10.53 -14.22 24.41
CA GLY A 269 10.62 -15.16 25.56
C GLY A 269 11.22 -14.52 26.82
N GLU A 270 11.78 -15.33 27.73
CA GLU A 270 12.50 -14.87 28.95
C GLU A 270 13.89 -14.23 28.63
N GLY A 271 14.05 -13.63 27.45
CA GLY A 271 15.29 -13.01 26.99
C GLY A 271 15.41 -11.51 27.34
N PRO A 272 16.62 -10.93 27.30
CA PRO A 272 16.80 -9.49 27.46
C PRO A 272 16.09 -8.72 26.34
N ALA A 273 15.67 -7.49 26.64
CA ALA A 273 14.97 -6.61 25.71
C ALA A 273 15.76 -6.42 24.38
N PRO A 274 15.06 -6.29 23.24
CA PRO A 274 15.68 -6.34 21.93
C PRO A 274 16.66 -5.18 21.71
N VAL A 275 17.85 -5.51 21.22
CA VAL A 275 18.79 -4.55 20.65
C VAL A 275 18.90 -4.88 19.18
N ILE A 276 18.19 -4.12 18.34
CA ILE A 276 18.48 -4.13 16.91
C ILE A 276 19.96 -3.83 16.70
N PRO A 277 20.62 -4.49 15.73
CA PRO A 277 21.95 -4.06 15.32
C PRO A 277 21.89 -2.57 14.93
N ALA A 278 22.64 -1.73 15.63
CA ALA A 278 22.60 -0.27 15.46
C ALA A 278 22.94 0.14 14.01
N ASP A 279 23.75 -0.66 13.34
CA ASP A 279 24.07 -0.52 11.93
C ASP A 279 22.86 -0.77 11.02
N THR A 280 22.01 -1.76 11.33
CA THR A 280 20.78 -2.05 10.57
C THR A 280 19.77 -0.92 10.74
N ALA A 281 19.61 -0.42 11.98
CA ALA A 281 18.76 0.73 12.27
C ALA A 281 19.21 1.97 11.49
N LEU A 282 20.52 2.27 11.55
CA LEU A 282 21.11 3.42 10.88
C LEU A 282 21.00 3.30 9.35
N ARG A 283 21.33 2.13 8.78
CA ARG A 283 21.19 1.86 7.34
C ARG A 283 19.75 2.08 6.89
N THR A 284 18.78 1.56 7.63
CA THR A 284 17.35 1.69 7.29
C THR A 284 16.88 3.14 7.36
N LEU A 285 17.28 3.89 8.39
CA LEU A 285 16.97 5.32 8.49
C LEU A 285 17.62 6.13 7.36
N LEU A 286 18.90 5.89 7.08
CA LEU A 286 19.62 6.56 5.99
C LEU A 286 19.01 6.22 4.63
N TRP A 287 18.65 4.95 4.39
CA TRP A 287 18.00 4.53 3.15
C TRP A 287 16.59 5.11 3.01
N THR A 288 15.90 5.30 4.14
CA THR A 288 14.56 5.90 4.17
C THR A 288 14.60 7.41 3.99
N LEU A 289 15.67 8.10 4.36
CA LEU A 289 15.73 9.58 4.38
C LEU A 289 16.66 10.20 3.33
N LEU A 290 17.78 9.57 3.00
CA LEU A 290 18.79 10.15 2.11
C LEU A 290 18.32 10.18 0.65
N PRO A 291 17.97 9.06 -0.02
CA PRO A 291 17.54 9.09 -1.42
C PRO A 291 16.17 9.75 -1.61
N THR A 292 15.32 9.74 -0.58
CA THR A 292 13.95 10.24 -0.62
C THR A 292 13.82 11.71 -0.22
N THR A 293 14.71 12.23 0.64
CA THR A 293 14.57 13.58 1.20
C THR A 293 15.86 14.38 1.26
N GLY A 294 17.01 13.80 0.89
CA GLY A 294 18.31 14.43 1.07
C GLY A 294 18.57 14.83 2.54
N LEU A 295 17.98 14.10 3.48
CA LEU A 295 17.96 14.43 4.91
C LEU A 295 17.23 15.74 5.29
N LEU A 296 16.67 16.49 4.33
CA LEU A 296 16.04 17.78 4.62
C LEU A 296 14.74 17.63 5.42
N ALA A 297 14.06 16.48 5.29
CA ALA A 297 12.84 16.17 6.05
C ALA A 297 13.05 16.17 7.58
N LEU A 298 14.29 15.97 8.06
CA LEU A 298 14.65 16.09 9.49
C LEU A 298 14.33 17.48 10.07
N ARG A 299 14.21 18.51 9.22
CA ARG A 299 13.84 19.87 9.62
C ARG A 299 12.32 20.07 9.74
N SER A 300 11.52 19.02 9.58
CA SER A 300 10.06 19.09 9.68
C SER A 300 9.53 18.32 10.89
N PRO A 301 8.66 18.94 11.72
CA PRO A 301 7.98 18.20 12.78
C PRO A 301 7.02 17.14 12.25
N VAL A 302 6.68 17.14 10.95
CA VAL A 302 5.84 16.09 10.33
C VAL A 302 6.46 14.71 10.51
N LEU A 303 7.80 14.63 10.56
CA LEU A 303 8.52 13.37 10.71
C LEU A 303 8.21 12.64 12.02
N LEU A 304 7.67 13.34 13.03
CA LEU A 304 7.21 12.71 14.28
C LEU A 304 6.15 11.63 14.04
N VAL A 305 5.37 11.74 12.96
CA VAL A 305 4.33 10.75 12.61
C VAL A 305 4.95 9.43 12.13
N ALA A 306 6.23 9.41 11.73
CA ALA A 306 6.94 8.18 11.38
C ALA A 306 7.42 7.40 12.63
N LEU A 307 7.45 8.04 13.80
CA LEU A 307 8.03 7.44 15.02
C LEU A 307 7.29 6.17 15.49
N PRO A 308 5.95 6.08 15.49
CA PRO A 308 5.28 4.85 15.90
C PRO A 308 5.69 3.63 15.05
N THR A 309 5.64 3.77 13.73
CA THR A 309 6.03 2.70 12.81
C THR A 309 7.52 2.36 12.94
N LEU A 310 8.41 3.35 13.04
CA LEU A 310 9.84 3.08 13.26
C LEU A 310 10.09 2.44 14.63
N GLY A 311 9.38 2.87 15.66
CA GLY A 311 9.51 2.40 17.03
C GLY A 311 9.16 0.91 17.16
N TRP A 312 8.01 0.48 16.63
CA TRP A 312 7.67 -0.95 16.60
C TRP A 312 8.67 -1.77 15.77
N ARG A 313 9.03 -1.28 14.56
CA ARG A 313 9.99 -1.98 13.69
C ARG A 313 11.30 -2.23 14.43
N PHE A 314 11.78 -1.23 15.16
CA PHE A 314 13.02 -1.26 15.93
C PHE A 314 12.91 -1.93 17.30
N ALA A 315 11.70 -2.28 17.74
CA ALA A 315 11.47 -3.06 18.95
C ALA A 315 11.20 -4.54 18.67
N SER A 316 10.85 -4.94 17.45
CA SER A 316 10.52 -6.34 17.14
C SER A 316 11.77 -7.21 16.98
N HIS A 317 11.69 -8.49 17.38
CA HIS A 317 12.73 -9.53 17.26
C HIS A 317 12.78 -10.21 15.88
N ASP A 318 12.10 -9.65 14.88
CA ASP A 318 11.92 -10.27 13.57
C ASP A 318 12.62 -9.38 12.54
N ASP A 319 13.67 -9.94 11.92
CA ASP A 319 14.58 -9.25 11.01
C ASP A 319 13.89 -8.77 9.72
N HIS A 320 12.79 -9.43 9.33
CA HIS A 320 11.95 -9.02 8.19
C HIS A 320 11.38 -7.60 8.36
N TYR A 321 11.20 -7.12 9.61
CA TYR A 321 10.72 -5.76 9.86
C TYR A 321 11.82 -4.71 9.80
N TRP A 322 13.09 -5.09 9.89
CA TRP A 322 14.17 -4.11 9.98
C TRP A 322 14.62 -3.62 8.61
N GLY A 323 14.56 -4.49 7.60
CA GLY A 323 15.12 -4.23 6.28
C GLY A 323 14.37 -3.26 5.37
N THR A 324 14.85 -3.15 4.15
CA THR A 324 14.25 -2.33 3.07
C THR A 324 13.42 -3.14 2.09
N ASP A 325 13.18 -4.39 2.43
CA ASP A 325 12.31 -5.31 1.68
C ASP A 325 10.87 -5.23 2.21
N TRP A 326 9.96 -5.92 1.54
CA TRP A 326 8.54 -6.01 1.89
C TRP A 326 7.81 -4.64 1.86
N HIS A 327 6.61 -4.60 2.46
CA HIS A 327 5.69 -3.47 2.35
C HIS A 327 5.81 -2.43 3.49
N TYR A 328 6.54 -2.72 4.57
CA TYR A 328 6.54 -1.94 5.83
C TYR A 328 6.93 -0.47 5.68
N SER A 329 7.71 -0.14 4.65
CA SER A 329 8.18 1.22 4.41
C SER A 329 7.19 2.08 3.62
N ALA A 330 6.15 1.50 3.03
CA ALA A 330 5.16 2.24 2.25
C ALA A 330 4.50 3.34 3.09
N VAL A 331 4.00 3.02 4.30
CA VAL A 331 3.33 3.99 5.19
C VAL A 331 4.22 5.14 5.65
N LEU A 332 5.55 4.96 5.59
CA LEU A 332 6.51 6.04 5.86
C LEU A 332 6.62 7.03 4.70
N MET A 333 6.36 6.60 3.45
CA MET A 333 6.54 7.43 2.25
C MET A 333 5.68 8.69 2.27
N PRO A 334 4.34 8.65 2.55
CA PRO A 334 3.55 9.86 2.70
C PRO A 334 4.13 10.82 3.75
N VAL A 335 4.62 10.28 4.87
CA VAL A 335 5.19 11.07 5.97
C VAL A 335 6.46 11.79 5.55
N VAL A 336 7.45 11.06 5.01
CA VAL A 336 8.75 11.64 4.66
C VAL A 336 8.66 12.61 3.49
N PHE A 337 7.79 12.38 2.51
CA PHE A 337 7.60 13.30 1.37
C PHE A 337 6.83 14.56 1.77
N VAL A 338 5.82 14.46 2.63
CA VAL A 338 5.15 15.66 3.17
C VAL A 338 6.09 16.43 4.10
N ALA A 339 6.88 15.74 4.93
CA ALA A 339 7.93 16.35 5.75
C ALA A 339 8.99 17.08 4.90
N LEU A 340 9.40 16.49 3.78
CA LEU A 340 10.30 17.12 2.81
C LEU A 340 9.68 18.39 2.21
N ALA A 341 8.44 18.33 1.71
CA ALA A 341 7.76 19.49 1.14
C ALA A 341 7.62 20.64 2.14
N ASP A 342 7.27 20.32 3.39
CA ASP A 342 7.17 21.27 4.49
C ASP A 342 8.53 21.86 4.91
N ALA A 343 9.60 21.06 4.89
CA ALA A 343 10.96 21.55 5.16
C ALA A 343 11.51 22.44 4.03
N LEU A 344 11.23 22.08 2.78
CA LEU A 344 11.61 22.85 1.58
C LEU A 344 10.99 24.24 1.56
N ASP A 345 9.72 24.35 1.96
CA ASP A 345 9.02 25.64 2.01
C ASP A 345 9.70 26.65 2.94
N ARG A 346 10.22 26.18 4.08
CA ARG A 346 11.03 27.01 4.98
C ARG A 346 12.45 27.24 4.44
N ALA A 347 13.11 26.19 3.95
CA ALA A 347 14.51 26.23 3.55
C ALA A 347 14.77 27.12 2.32
N ARG A 348 13.82 27.21 1.38
CA ARG A 348 13.94 28.09 0.19
C ARG A 348 13.94 29.58 0.53
N HIS A 349 13.43 29.95 1.70
CA HIS A 349 13.43 31.33 2.22
C HIS A 349 14.55 31.57 3.25
N SER A 350 15.46 30.62 3.43
CA SER A 350 16.59 30.74 4.36
C SER A 350 17.52 31.90 3.96
N THR A 351 18.04 32.60 4.96
CA THR A 351 19.11 33.60 4.78
C THR A 351 20.45 32.95 4.44
N THR A 352 20.63 31.67 4.77
CA THR A 352 21.83 30.89 4.45
C THR A 352 21.86 30.48 2.96
N PRO A 353 22.81 30.98 2.14
CA PRO A 353 22.78 30.81 0.68
C PRO A 353 22.86 29.35 0.21
N TRP A 354 23.70 28.53 0.86
CA TRP A 354 23.86 27.12 0.47
C TRP A 354 22.57 26.33 0.71
N LEU A 355 21.89 26.56 1.84
CA LEU A 355 20.63 25.88 2.18
C LEU A 355 19.51 26.26 1.21
N ARG A 356 19.45 27.54 0.81
CA ARG A 356 18.50 28.01 -0.21
C ARG A 356 18.77 27.35 -1.56
N ARG A 357 20.03 27.32 -2.02
CA ARG A 357 20.42 26.65 -3.28
C ARG A 357 20.09 25.16 -3.22
N TYR A 358 20.41 24.51 -2.10
CA TYR A 358 20.08 23.11 -1.85
C TYR A 358 18.58 22.85 -1.96
N ALA A 359 17.75 23.63 -1.26
CA ALA A 359 16.30 23.51 -1.30
C ALA A 359 15.71 23.73 -2.72
N HIS A 360 16.31 24.61 -3.53
CA HIS A 360 15.83 24.82 -4.90
C HIS A 360 16.07 23.63 -5.83
N GLN A 361 17.18 22.91 -5.65
CA GLN A 361 17.60 21.79 -6.50
C GLN A 361 17.08 20.43 -6.00
N LEU A 362 16.84 20.31 -4.71
CA LEU A 362 16.51 19.04 -4.07
C LEU A 362 15.27 18.33 -4.66
N PRO A 363 14.15 19.00 -5.02
CA PRO A 363 13.03 18.31 -5.66
C PRO A 363 13.40 17.57 -6.95
N ALA A 364 14.25 18.18 -7.78
CA ALA A 364 14.74 17.54 -9.01
C ALA A 364 15.74 16.42 -8.69
N ALA A 365 16.63 16.63 -7.72
CA ALA A 365 17.59 15.62 -7.29
C ALA A 365 16.92 14.36 -6.72
N VAL A 366 15.89 14.54 -5.88
CA VAL A 366 15.11 13.42 -5.32
C VAL A 366 14.31 12.70 -6.41
N ALA A 367 13.73 13.42 -7.37
CA ALA A 367 13.06 12.79 -8.52
C ALA A 367 14.04 12.00 -9.39
N ALA A 368 15.24 12.55 -9.65
CA ALA A 368 16.29 11.86 -10.38
C ALA A 368 16.81 10.63 -9.61
N ALA A 369 16.97 10.72 -8.29
CA ALA A 369 17.35 9.59 -7.44
C ALA A 369 16.29 8.49 -7.45
N ALA A 370 15.00 8.83 -7.33
CA ALA A 370 13.90 7.87 -7.41
C ALA A 370 13.85 7.17 -8.78
N LEU A 371 14.07 7.92 -9.86
CA LEU A 371 14.13 7.36 -11.21
C LEU A 371 15.37 6.46 -11.40
N ALA A 372 16.53 6.88 -10.93
CA ALA A 372 17.76 6.08 -11.02
C ALA A 372 17.65 4.78 -10.21
N LEU A 373 17.13 4.85 -8.98
CA LEU A 373 16.85 3.67 -8.16
C LEU A 373 15.80 2.77 -8.80
N SER A 374 14.89 3.31 -9.61
CA SER A 374 13.90 2.48 -10.30
C SER A 374 14.54 1.43 -11.21
N ALA A 375 15.79 1.62 -11.65
CA ALA A 375 16.53 0.64 -12.44
C ALA A 375 16.91 -0.64 -11.67
N SER A 376 16.93 -0.60 -10.34
CA SER A 376 17.15 -1.77 -9.47
C SER A 376 15.89 -2.19 -8.70
N LEU A 377 14.75 -1.60 -9.04
CA LEU A 377 13.47 -1.82 -8.37
C LEU A 377 12.44 -2.41 -9.35
N PRO A 378 11.30 -2.91 -8.82
CA PRO A 378 10.29 -3.61 -9.62
C PRO A 378 9.80 -2.87 -10.86
N ALA A 379 9.74 -1.53 -10.87
CA ALA A 379 9.33 -0.77 -12.04
C ALA A 379 10.26 -0.94 -13.26
N TYR A 380 11.54 -1.30 -13.06
CA TYR A 380 12.46 -1.59 -14.16
C TYR A 380 11.92 -2.69 -15.08
N SER A 381 11.26 -3.69 -14.50
CA SER A 381 10.71 -4.82 -15.25
C SER A 381 9.75 -4.37 -16.37
N LEU A 382 9.04 -3.25 -16.21
CA LEU A 382 8.13 -2.71 -17.22
C LEU A 382 8.82 -2.29 -18.52
N THR A 383 10.15 -2.12 -18.49
CA THR A 383 10.96 -1.84 -19.69
C THR A 383 11.36 -3.10 -20.47
N LEU A 384 11.18 -4.28 -19.87
CA LEU A 384 11.58 -5.56 -20.43
C LEU A 384 10.40 -6.23 -21.16
N PRO A 385 10.56 -6.67 -22.42
CA PRO A 385 9.50 -7.38 -23.16
C PRO A 385 9.00 -8.65 -22.45
N GLU A 386 9.88 -9.34 -21.72
CA GLU A 386 9.56 -10.57 -20.98
C GLU A 386 8.55 -10.36 -19.85
N THR A 387 8.38 -9.12 -19.36
CA THR A 387 7.36 -8.81 -18.35
C THR A 387 5.95 -9.02 -18.88
N TYR A 388 5.76 -8.86 -20.19
CA TYR A 388 4.46 -8.97 -20.84
C TYR A 388 4.20 -10.34 -21.48
N ARG A 389 5.15 -11.28 -21.35
CA ARG A 389 5.04 -12.64 -21.88
C ARG A 389 4.76 -13.63 -20.77
N VAL A 390 3.66 -14.37 -20.89
CA VAL A 390 3.33 -15.49 -20.01
C VAL A 390 4.08 -16.73 -20.50
N PRO A 391 5.00 -17.32 -19.69
CA PRO A 391 5.74 -18.52 -20.07
C PRO A 391 4.82 -19.71 -20.34
N ASP A 392 5.20 -20.60 -21.26
CA ASP A 392 4.41 -21.80 -21.56
C ASP A 392 4.35 -22.77 -20.37
N SER A 393 5.36 -22.78 -19.50
CA SER A 393 5.32 -23.49 -18.22
C SER A 393 4.18 -23.02 -17.33
N VAL A 394 3.95 -21.70 -17.23
CA VAL A 394 2.84 -21.13 -16.45
C VAL A 394 1.49 -21.51 -17.05
N LYS A 395 1.33 -21.41 -18.37
CA LYS A 395 0.10 -21.85 -19.05
C LYS A 395 -0.18 -23.34 -18.83
N ALA A 396 0.85 -24.17 -18.81
CA ALA A 396 0.73 -25.60 -18.53
C ALA A 396 0.34 -25.85 -17.06
N THR A 397 0.91 -25.11 -16.11
CA THR A 397 0.51 -25.14 -14.70
C THR A 397 -0.95 -24.71 -14.51
N GLU A 398 -1.39 -23.63 -15.14
CA GLU A 398 -2.78 -23.17 -15.05
C GLU A 398 -3.75 -24.23 -15.59
N ARG A 399 -3.47 -24.82 -16.76
CA ARG A 399 -4.27 -25.95 -17.28
C ARG A 399 -4.31 -27.15 -16.34
N LEU A 400 -3.24 -27.42 -15.59
CA LEU A 400 -3.21 -28.48 -14.59
C LEU A 400 -4.07 -28.14 -13.38
N LEU A 401 -3.97 -26.90 -12.86
CA LEU A 401 -4.77 -26.42 -11.73
C LEU A 401 -6.25 -26.31 -12.07
N ASP A 402 -6.60 -26.01 -13.34
CA ASP A 402 -7.98 -25.94 -13.84
C ASP A 402 -8.71 -27.28 -13.77
N ARG A 403 -7.96 -28.40 -13.73
CA ARG A 403 -8.53 -29.75 -13.55
C ARG A 403 -9.10 -29.99 -12.16
N ILE A 404 -8.72 -29.17 -11.17
CA ILE A 404 -9.32 -29.21 -9.83
C ILE A 404 -10.75 -28.64 -9.92
N PRO A 405 -11.80 -29.32 -9.43
CA PRO A 405 -13.15 -28.77 -9.45
C PRO A 405 -13.31 -27.52 -8.58
N ASP A 406 -14.22 -26.63 -8.98
CA ASP A 406 -14.64 -25.51 -8.15
C ASP A 406 -15.24 -26.02 -6.83
N ASN A 407 -15.04 -25.25 -5.76
CA ASN A 407 -15.43 -25.57 -4.38
C ASN A 407 -14.77 -26.82 -3.78
N ALA A 408 -13.82 -27.45 -4.48
CA ALA A 408 -13.02 -28.54 -3.91
C ALA A 408 -12.18 -28.05 -2.72
N THR A 409 -11.86 -28.96 -1.80
CA THR A 409 -10.86 -28.74 -0.76
C THR A 409 -9.47 -29.01 -1.32
N VAL A 410 -8.59 -28.02 -1.21
CA VAL A 410 -7.23 -28.11 -1.74
C VAL A 410 -6.23 -27.75 -0.67
N GLU A 411 -5.20 -28.56 -0.52
CA GLU A 411 -4.00 -28.16 0.20
C GLU A 411 -2.93 -27.73 -0.79
N ALA A 412 -2.34 -26.57 -0.54
CA ALA A 412 -1.38 -25.98 -1.47
C ALA A 412 -0.16 -25.38 -0.77
N ASP A 413 0.94 -25.32 -1.51
CA ASP A 413 2.06 -24.44 -1.20
C ASP A 413 1.84 -23.04 -1.80
N VAL A 414 2.84 -22.16 -1.70
CA VAL A 414 2.66 -20.73 -1.91
C VAL A 414 2.04 -20.37 -3.27
N THR A 415 2.56 -20.91 -4.38
CA THR A 415 2.23 -20.39 -5.72
C THR A 415 0.84 -20.76 -6.22
N PRO A 416 0.33 -22.00 -6.05
CA PRO A 416 -1.02 -22.36 -6.46
C PRO A 416 -2.13 -21.64 -5.68
N ILE A 417 -1.86 -21.13 -4.46
CA ILE A 417 -2.86 -20.45 -3.62
C ILE A 417 -3.59 -19.34 -4.40
N SER A 418 -2.85 -18.44 -5.05
CA SER A 418 -3.43 -17.30 -5.78
C SER A 418 -4.22 -17.69 -7.04
N ARG A 419 -4.21 -18.97 -7.43
CA ARG A 419 -5.05 -19.51 -8.52
C ARG A 419 -6.28 -20.25 -8.02
N LEU A 420 -6.29 -20.64 -6.75
CA LEU A 420 -7.27 -21.54 -6.19
C LEU A 420 -8.13 -20.88 -5.10
N ALA A 421 -7.62 -19.92 -4.33
CA ALA A 421 -8.34 -19.34 -3.18
C ALA A 421 -9.69 -18.68 -3.55
N GLY A 422 -9.79 -18.12 -4.75
CA GLY A 422 -11.04 -17.55 -5.25
C GLY A 422 -12.13 -18.57 -5.57
N ARG A 423 -11.78 -19.82 -5.91
CA ARG A 423 -12.73 -20.84 -6.40
C ARG A 423 -12.80 -22.11 -5.56
N CYS A 424 -11.76 -22.42 -4.80
CA CYS A 424 -11.64 -23.60 -3.95
C CYS A 424 -11.61 -23.20 -2.47
N ARG A 425 -11.74 -24.18 -1.57
CA ARG A 425 -11.41 -24.00 -0.15
C ARG A 425 -9.97 -24.45 0.07
N VAL A 426 -9.07 -23.47 0.20
CA VAL A 426 -7.62 -23.71 0.19
C VAL A 426 -7.04 -23.69 1.61
N PHE A 427 -6.25 -24.71 1.92
CA PHE A 427 -5.50 -24.85 3.17
C PHE A 427 -4.00 -24.78 2.90
N TRP A 428 -3.24 -24.41 3.92
CA TRP A 428 -1.79 -24.45 3.88
C TRP A 428 -1.26 -25.86 4.08
N ILE A 429 -0.26 -26.26 3.29
CA ILE A 429 0.43 -27.55 3.44
C ILE A 429 0.97 -27.80 4.86
N GLY A 430 1.29 -26.74 5.61
CA GLY A 430 1.84 -26.85 6.96
C GLY A 430 0.81 -26.95 8.08
N ASP A 431 -0.46 -26.62 7.84
CA ASP A 431 -1.51 -26.74 8.87
C ASP A 431 -2.92 -26.91 8.25
N THR A 432 -3.39 -28.16 8.24
CA THR A 432 -4.75 -28.54 7.84
C THR A 432 -5.63 -28.96 9.02
N ARG A 433 -5.12 -28.92 10.26
CA ARG A 433 -5.80 -29.37 11.49
C ARG A 433 -6.55 -30.71 11.33
N GLY A 434 -5.94 -31.67 10.63
CA GLY A 434 -6.48 -33.02 10.42
C GLY A 434 -7.52 -33.15 9.31
N ILE A 435 -7.82 -32.08 8.56
CA ILE A 435 -8.67 -32.16 7.37
C ILE A 435 -7.86 -32.77 6.23
N ALA A 436 -8.26 -33.94 5.74
CA ALA A 436 -7.73 -34.53 4.52
C ALA A 436 -8.41 -33.92 3.27
N PRO A 437 -7.72 -33.06 2.50
CA PRO A 437 -8.30 -32.38 1.34
C PRO A 437 -8.59 -33.34 0.18
N GLY A 438 -9.47 -32.93 -0.75
CA GLY A 438 -9.72 -33.69 -1.97
C GLY A 438 -8.54 -33.64 -2.95
N TYR A 439 -7.78 -32.55 -2.93
CA TYR A 439 -6.63 -32.34 -3.81
C TYR A 439 -5.44 -31.74 -3.07
N VAL A 440 -4.24 -32.02 -3.57
CA VAL A 440 -2.99 -31.43 -3.09
C VAL A 440 -2.24 -30.85 -4.29
N ALA A 441 -1.91 -29.55 -4.27
CA ALA A 441 -1.27 -28.85 -5.36
C ALA A 441 0.06 -28.23 -4.90
N LEU A 442 1.18 -28.76 -5.39
CA LEU A 442 2.51 -28.43 -4.87
C LEU A 442 3.52 -28.19 -5.98
N ARG A 443 4.50 -27.34 -5.73
CA ARG A 443 5.70 -27.23 -6.55
C ARG A 443 6.53 -28.51 -6.42
N LEU A 444 6.93 -29.05 -7.55
CA LEU A 444 7.88 -30.14 -7.64
C LEU A 444 9.29 -29.55 -7.49
N THR A 445 9.86 -29.65 -6.29
CA THR A 445 11.23 -29.20 -6.02
C THR A 445 12.26 -30.14 -6.64
N ASP A 446 13.42 -29.60 -7.00
CA ASP A 446 14.53 -30.37 -7.59
C ASP A 446 14.85 -31.63 -6.76
N GLY A 447 14.96 -32.76 -7.45
CA GLY A 447 15.27 -34.06 -6.83
C GLY A 447 14.10 -34.83 -6.23
N ARG A 448 12.88 -34.25 -6.19
CA ARG A 448 11.66 -34.97 -5.77
C ARG A 448 10.87 -35.52 -6.96
N THR A 449 10.28 -36.70 -6.80
CA THR A 449 9.35 -37.30 -7.77
C THR A 449 7.89 -37.04 -7.38
N PRO A 450 6.95 -37.04 -8.34
CA PRO A 450 5.52 -36.95 -8.05
C PRO A 450 5.03 -38.03 -7.06
N GLN A 451 5.62 -39.23 -7.12
CA GLN A 451 5.29 -40.33 -6.22
C GLN A 451 5.77 -40.07 -4.79
N GLN A 452 6.92 -39.43 -4.61
CA GLN A 452 7.37 -39.00 -3.28
C GLN A 452 6.44 -37.93 -2.69
N LEU A 453 5.96 -36.98 -3.51
CA LEU A 453 4.96 -36.02 -3.04
C LEU A 453 3.64 -36.70 -2.63
N ALA A 454 3.21 -37.72 -3.37
CA ALA A 454 2.04 -38.51 -2.99
C ALA A 454 2.24 -39.26 -1.67
N ALA A 455 3.42 -39.87 -1.46
CA ALA A 455 3.76 -40.51 -0.20
C ALA A 455 3.79 -39.52 0.98
N ASP A 456 4.40 -38.33 0.79
CA ASP A 456 4.42 -37.27 1.79
C ASP A 456 3.00 -36.78 2.13
N ALA A 457 2.13 -36.64 1.13
CA ALA A 457 0.72 -36.29 1.35
C ALA A 457 -0.03 -37.36 2.15
N GLN A 458 0.19 -38.65 1.86
CA GLN A 458 -0.38 -39.76 2.64
C GLN A 458 0.17 -39.80 4.07
N HIS A 459 1.45 -39.45 4.28
CA HIS A 459 2.04 -39.37 5.62
C HIS A 459 1.41 -38.23 6.44
N ARG A 460 1.16 -37.07 5.82
CA ARG A 460 0.51 -35.92 6.47
C ARG A 460 -0.98 -36.15 6.72
N HIS A 461 -1.62 -37.00 5.91
CA HIS A 461 -3.04 -37.35 6.01
C HIS A 461 -3.23 -38.88 6.14
N PRO A 462 -2.91 -39.46 7.32
CA PRO A 462 -3.04 -40.90 7.54
C PRO A 462 -4.46 -41.42 7.24
N GLY A 463 -4.54 -42.61 6.64
CA GLY A 463 -5.83 -43.21 6.27
C GLY A 463 -6.46 -42.63 5.01
N THR A 464 -5.70 -41.91 4.18
CA THR A 464 -6.15 -41.48 2.85
C THR A 464 -5.15 -41.86 1.77
N HIS A 465 -5.65 -42.15 0.58
CA HIS A 465 -4.82 -42.42 -0.59
C HIS A 465 -4.91 -41.27 -1.59
N TYR A 466 -3.73 -40.78 -1.99
CA TYR A 466 -3.57 -39.80 -3.06
C TYR A 466 -2.90 -40.43 -4.28
N ALA A 467 -3.47 -40.17 -5.46
CA ALA A 467 -2.89 -40.51 -6.75
C ALA A 467 -2.45 -39.25 -7.49
N VAL A 468 -1.44 -39.38 -8.35
CA VAL A 468 -0.96 -38.26 -9.17
C VAL A 468 -1.98 -37.98 -10.27
N LEU A 469 -2.64 -36.82 -10.19
CA LEU A 469 -3.56 -36.34 -11.22
C LEU A 469 -2.77 -35.83 -12.45
N GLY A 470 -1.66 -35.16 -12.22
CA GLY A 470 -0.75 -34.72 -13.28
C GLY A 470 0.40 -33.84 -12.79
N THR A 471 1.36 -33.60 -13.69
CA THR A 471 2.53 -32.77 -13.45
C THR A 471 2.75 -31.86 -14.66
N ALA A 472 2.93 -30.57 -14.44
CA ALA A 472 3.11 -29.56 -15.48
C ALA A 472 3.80 -28.32 -14.91
N GLY A 473 4.69 -27.70 -15.69
CA GLY A 473 5.30 -26.41 -15.35
C GLY A 473 6.05 -26.37 -14.02
N GLY A 474 6.54 -27.52 -13.53
CA GLY A 474 7.20 -27.63 -12.22
C GLY A 474 6.23 -27.81 -11.05
N TYR A 475 4.96 -28.13 -11.29
CA TYR A 475 3.96 -28.40 -10.25
C TYR A 475 3.32 -29.77 -10.43
N THR A 476 2.89 -30.37 -9.33
CA THR A 476 2.17 -31.63 -9.27
C THR A 476 0.84 -31.41 -8.58
N VAL A 477 -0.23 -31.97 -9.15
CA VAL A 477 -1.54 -32.07 -8.51
C VAL A 477 -1.81 -33.53 -8.19
N LEU A 478 -2.23 -33.77 -6.95
CA LEU A 478 -2.67 -35.06 -6.46
C LEU A 478 -4.17 -35.02 -6.22
N GLU A 479 -4.84 -36.14 -6.46
CA GLU A 479 -6.27 -36.34 -6.20
C GLU A 479 -6.45 -37.46 -5.18
N ARG A 480 -7.33 -37.23 -4.21
CA ARG A 480 -7.70 -38.25 -3.23
C ARG A 480 -8.60 -39.30 -3.87
N THR A 481 -8.13 -40.54 -3.95
CA THR A 481 -8.82 -41.64 -4.63
C THR A 481 -9.60 -42.58 -3.70
N GLY A 482 -9.52 -42.37 -2.38
CA GLY A 482 -10.31 -43.10 -1.38
C GLY A 482 -9.72 -43.04 0.03
N THR A 483 -10.51 -43.49 1.01
CA THR A 483 -10.02 -44.05 2.29
C THR A 483 -9.77 -45.55 2.09
N PRO A 484 -8.81 -46.17 2.78
CA PRO A 484 -8.52 -47.61 2.65
C PRO A 484 -9.75 -48.48 2.92
#